data_AF-A0A379X320-F1
#
_entry.id   AF-A0A379X320-F1
#
_cell.length_a   1.000
_cell.length_b   1.000
_cell.length_c   1.000
_cell.angle_alpha   90.00
_cell.angle_beta   90.00
_cell.angle_gamma   90.00
#
_symmetry.space_group_name_H-M   'P 1'
#
loop_
_entity.id
_entity.type
_entity.pdbx_description
1 polymer ?
#
loop_
_entity_poly.entity_id
_entity_poly.type
_entity_poly.pdbx_seq_one_letter_code
_entity_poly.pdbx_strand_id
1 'polypeptide(L)' 'MLKDQVNYWGNYPKFFVSMMKAFFGDKATAENSWGFDWLPKWDKGYDVLQYFEMMKQGKVNGLYLPGL' A
#
# COMPACT_ATOMS: atom_id res chain seq x y z
N MET A 1 26.49 2.68 -2.59
CA MET A 1 26.26 1.31 -3.12
C MET A 1 27.60 0.74 -3.53
N LEU A 2 27.84 -0.54 -3.24
CA LEU A 2 29.08 -1.22 -3.67
C LEU A 2 29.12 -1.31 -5.19
N LYS A 3 30.30 -1.10 -5.76
CA LYS A 3 30.59 -1.30 -7.19
C LYS A 3 30.27 -2.78 -7.51
N ASP A 4 29.57 -3.04 -8.60
CA ASP A 4 29.23 -4.39 -9.11
C ASP A 4 28.02 -5.12 -8.50
N GLN A 5 27.11 -4.40 -7.81
CA GLN A 5 25.83 -4.97 -7.37
C GLN A 5 24.69 -4.61 -8.34
N VAL A 6 23.90 -5.62 -8.75
CA VAL A 6 22.64 -5.40 -9.47
C VAL A 6 21.60 -4.93 -8.46
N ASN A 7 21.51 -3.61 -8.25
CA ASN A 7 20.41 -3.03 -7.48
C ASN A 7 19.12 -3.04 -8.31
N TYR A 8 18.47 -4.20 -8.41
CA TYR A 8 17.22 -4.33 -9.18
C TYR A 8 16.11 -3.44 -8.62
N TRP A 9 16.11 -3.20 -7.31
CA TRP A 9 15.19 -2.28 -6.62
C TRP A 9 15.38 -0.81 -7.02
N GLY A 10 16.46 -0.46 -7.72
CA GLY A 10 16.56 0.83 -8.42
C GLY A 10 15.46 1.05 -9.45
N ASN A 11 14.80 -0.02 -9.94
CA ASN A 11 13.65 0.06 -10.83
C ASN A 11 12.31 0.28 -10.11
N TYR A 12 12.29 0.41 -8.78
CA TYR A 12 11.04 0.55 -8.00
C TYR A 12 10.03 1.57 -8.55
N PRO A 13 10.44 2.79 -8.99
CA PRO A 13 9.50 3.75 -9.56
C PRO A 13 8.72 3.21 -10.77
N LYS A 14 9.34 2.35 -11.61
CA LYS A 14 8.67 1.72 -12.75
C LYS A 14 7.57 0.77 -12.29
N PHE A 15 7.85 -0.04 -11.26
CA PHE A 15 6.87 -0.97 -10.70
C PHE A 15 5.70 -0.22 -10.05
N PHE A 16 6.00 0.86 -9.30
CA PHE A 16 4.98 1.68 -8.65
C PHE A 16 4.03 2.31 -9.68
N VAL A 17 4.56 2.95 -10.73
CA VAL A 17 3.73 3.56 -11.79
C VAL A 17 2.88 2.51 -12.51
N SER A 18 3.46 1.35 -12.86
CA SER A 18 2.71 0.25 -13.48
C SER A 18 1.57 -0.26 -12.59
N MET A 19 1.78 -0.36 -11.28
CA MET A 19 0.73 -0.73 -10.32
C MET A 19 -0.39 0.30 -10.27
N MET A 20 -0.06 1.59 -10.21
CA MET A 20 -1.05 2.66 -10.22
C MET A 20 -1.88 2.68 -11.51
N LYS A 21 -1.25 2.41 -12.66
CA LYS A 21 -1.95 2.25 -13.93
C LYS A 21 -2.88 1.03 -13.93
N ALA A 22 -2.52 -0.07 -13.28
CA ALA A 22 -3.40 -1.22 -13.13
C ALA A 22 -4.61 -0.94 -12.22
N PHE A 23 -4.46 -0.12 -11.18
CA PHE A 23 -5.55 0.24 -10.27
C PHE A 23 -6.50 1.30 -10.82
N PHE A 24 -5.95 2.33 -11.48
CA PHE A 24 -6.72 3.53 -11.84
C PHE A 24 -6.80 3.80 -13.35
N GLY A 25 -6.15 2.99 -14.18
CA GLY A 25 -6.19 3.11 -15.65
C GLY A 25 -5.75 4.49 -16.13
N ASP A 26 -6.58 5.09 -16.99
CA ASP A 26 -6.34 6.41 -17.58
C ASP A 26 -6.29 7.54 -16.55
N LYS A 27 -6.85 7.34 -15.34
CA LYS A 27 -6.87 8.36 -14.29
C LYS A 27 -5.54 8.51 -13.55
N ALA A 28 -4.64 7.53 -13.60
CA ALA A 28 -3.31 7.67 -13.05
C ALA A 28 -2.43 8.43 -14.06
N THR A 29 -2.20 9.72 -13.87
CA THR A 29 -1.41 10.55 -14.80
C THR A 29 -0.18 11.13 -14.12
N ALA A 30 0.76 11.70 -14.88
CA ALA A 30 1.96 12.28 -14.28
C ALA A 30 1.63 13.51 -13.41
N GLU A 31 0.63 14.29 -13.82
CA GLU A 31 0.21 15.54 -13.16
C GLU A 31 -0.38 15.29 -11.77
N ASN A 32 -0.98 14.11 -11.54
CA ASN A 32 -1.54 13.74 -10.25
C ASN A 32 -0.69 12.72 -9.48
N SER A 33 0.61 12.64 -9.81
CA SER A 33 1.53 11.66 -9.19
C SER A 33 1.02 10.22 -9.29
N TRP A 34 0.39 9.88 -10.41
CA TRP A 34 -0.21 8.57 -10.67
C TRP A 34 -1.30 8.17 -9.67
N GLY A 35 -1.98 9.13 -9.03
CA GLY A 35 -2.99 8.86 -8.01
C GLY A 35 -2.41 8.45 -6.65
N PHE A 36 -1.14 8.75 -6.38
CA PHE A 36 -0.47 8.45 -5.10
C PHE A 36 -1.27 8.93 -3.87
N ASP A 37 -1.98 10.05 -4.00
CA ASP A 37 -2.78 10.61 -2.92
C ASP A 37 -4.07 9.82 -2.60
N TRP A 38 -4.54 8.98 -3.53
CA TRP A 38 -5.72 8.14 -3.31
C TRP A 38 -5.45 6.92 -2.46
N LEU A 39 -4.18 6.55 -2.28
CA LEU A 39 -3.79 5.44 -1.42
C LEU A 39 -3.93 5.83 0.06
N PRO A 40 -4.57 4.98 0.89
CA PRO A 40 -4.58 5.18 2.33
C PRO A 40 -3.15 5.07 2.87
N LYS A 41 -2.72 6.13 3.56
CA LYS A 41 -1.40 6.19 4.19
C LYS A 41 -1.54 5.82 5.65
N TRP A 42 -0.70 4.90 6.08
CA TRP A 42 -0.71 4.28 7.39
C TRP A 42 0.11 5.13 8.37
N ASP A 43 -0.45 5.41 9.54
CA ASP A 43 0.23 6.07 10.65
C ASP A 43 1.08 5.08 11.46
N LYS A 44 0.67 3.80 11.46
CA LYS A 44 1.34 2.68 12.11
C LYS A 44 0.99 1.36 11.44
N GLY A 45 1.75 0.30 11.76
CA GLY A 45 1.35 -1.06 11.43
C GLY A 45 0.09 -1.46 12.19
N TYR A 46 -0.89 -2.02 11.49
CA TYR A 46 -2.09 -2.61 12.09
C TYR A 46 -2.03 -4.12 11.88
N ASP A 47 -1.14 -4.79 12.63
CA ASP A 47 -1.10 -6.24 12.63
C ASP A 47 -2.33 -6.85 13.32
N VAL A 48 -2.47 -8.16 13.19
CA VAL A 48 -3.63 -8.92 13.70
C VAL A 48 -3.80 -8.77 15.21
N LEU A 49 -2.72 -8.78 15.99
CA LEU A 49 -2.79 -8.66 17.46
C LEU A 49 -3.25 -7.27 17.87
N GLN A 50 -2.69 -6.23 17.23
CA GLN A 50 -3.11 -4.85 17.47
C GLN A 50 -4.57 -4.63 17.08
N TYR A 51 -5.01 -5.22 15.96
CA TYR A 51 -6.39 -5.11 15.50
C TYR A 51 -7.37 -5.80 16.47
N PHE A 52 -7.01 -6.97 17.02
CA PHE A 52 -7.81 -7.65 18.06
C PHE A 52 -7.89 -6.87 19.37
N GLU A 53 -6.78 -6.27 19.83
CA GLU A 53 -6.81 -5.41 21.01
C GLU A 53 -7.69 -4.17 20.77
N MET A 54 -7.65 -3.59 19.58
CA MET A 54 -8.56 -2.49 19.21
C MET A 54 -10.03 -2.93 19.17
N MET A 55 -10.32 -4.14 18.67
CA MET A 55 -11.66 -4.74 18.75
C MET A 55 -12.13 -4.90 20.20
N LYS A 56 -11.26 -5.43 21.08
CA LYS A 56 -11.55 -5.57 22.51
C LYS A 56 -11.84 -4.22 23.19
N GLN A 57 -11.18 -3.17 22.75
CA GLN A 57 -11.42 -1.79 23.20
C GLN A 57 -12.64 -1.11 22.56
N GLY A 58 -13.40 -1.80 21.71
CA GLY A 58 -14.57 -1.25 21.03
C GLY A 58 -14.25 -0.23 19.94
N LYS A 59 -13.01 -0.20 19.41
CA LYS A 59 -12.55 0.75 18.38
C LYS A 59 -12.71 0.22 16.95
N VAL A 60 -13.30 -0.96 16.78
CA VAL A 60 -13.49 -1.61 15.48
C VAL A 60 -14.95 -2.05 15.40
N ASN A 61 -15.62 -1.65 14.32
CA ASN A 61 -17.06 -1.87 14.13
C ASN A 61 -17.39 -3.21 13.46
N GLY A 62 -16.42 -3.82 12.76
CA GLY A 62 -16.66 -5.04 12.00
C GLY A 62 -15.36 -5.69 11.55
N LEU A 63 -15.45 -6.99 11.29
CA LEU A 63 -14.35 -7.82 10.80
C LEU A 63 -14.86 -8.61 9.59
N TYR A 64 -14.08 -8.62 8.50
CA TYR A 64 -14.37 -9.42 7.32
C TYR A 64 -13.45 -10.65 7.29
N LEU A 65 -14.05 -11.83 7.21
CA LEU A 65 -13.34 -13.12 7.21
C LEU A 65 -13.74 -13.92 5.95
N PRO A 66 -13.05 -13.72 4.82
CA PRO A 66 -13.33 -14.50 3.62
C PRO A 66 -12.87 -15.95 3.81
N GLY A 67 -13.80 -16.90 3.72
CA GLY A 67 -13.50 -18.35 3.71
C GLY A 67 -13.48 -19.04 5.08
N LEU A 68 -13.93 -18.37 6.14
CA LEU A 68 -14.40 -18.99 7.38
C LEU A 68 -15.90 -19.23 7.33
#